data_AF-A0AA95SDT5-F1
#
_entry.id   AF-A0AA95SDT5-F1
#
_cell.length_a   1.000
_cell.length_b   1.000
_cell.length_c   1.000
_cell.angle_alpha   90.00
_cell.angle_beta   90.00
_cell.angle_gamma   90.00
#
_symmetry.space_group_name_H-M   'P 1'
#
loop_
_entity.id
_entity.type
_entity.pdbx_description
1 polymer ?
#
loop_
_entity_poly.entity_id
_entity_poly.type
_entity_poly.pdbx_seq_one_letter_code
_entity_poly.pdbx_strand_id
1 'polypeptide(L)' 'MKKRAELITKISLLKQKIDQCLDDRDREGFIQLSYELKVCQRYLGTLMNNNENSLIERVEQNRDKFFHL' A
#
# COMPACT_ATOMS: atom_id res chain seq x y z
N MET A 1 -6.40 -2.78 -9.99
CA MET A 1 -7.39 -2.67 -8.90
C MET A 1 -7.32 -3.85 -7.92
N LYS A 2 -7.50 -5.12 -8.35
CA LYS A 2 -7.49 -6.32 -7.46
C LYS A 2 -6.28 -6.43 -6.51
N LYS A 3 -5.05 -6.28 -7.03
CA LYS A 3 -3.82 -6.35 -6.20
C LYS A 3 -3.76 -5.32 -5.05
N ARG A 4 -4.39 -4.14 -5.21
CA ARG A 4 -4.46 -3.13 -4.14
C ARG A 4 -5.46 -3.52 -3.08
N ALA A 5 -6.63 -3.97 -3.50
CA ALA A 5 -7.66 -4.44 -2.57
C ALA A 5 -7.16 -5.64 -1.75
N GLU A 6 -6.50 -6.60 -2.38
CA GLU A 6 -5.84 -7.73 -1.70
C GLU A 6 -4.80 -7.27 -0.68
N LEU A 7 -3.97 -6.28 -1.04
CA LEU A 7 -2.94 -5.75 -0.14
C LEU A 7 -3.54 -4.97 1.05
N ILE A 8 -4.60 -4.19 0.81
CA ILE A 8 -5.34 -3.50 1.88
C ILE A 8 -5.98 -4.53 2.82
N THR A 9 -6.62 -5.57 2.30
CA THR A 9 -7.17 -6.66 3.10
C THR A 9 -6.08 -7.35 3.93
N LYS A 10 -4.91 -7.60 3.34
CA LYS A 10 -3.77 -8.20 4.06
C LYS A 10 -3.27 -7.29 5.19
N ILE A 11 -3.19 -5.98 4.97
CA ILE A 11 -2.84 -5.00 6.01
C ILE A 11 -3.84 -5.02 7.16
N SER A 12 -5.15 -5.04 6.87
CA SER A 12 -6.18 -5.13 7.90
C SER A 12 -6.08 -6.41 8.72
N LEU A 13 -5.83 -7.54 8.06
CA LEU A 13 -5.68 -8.84 8.72
C LEU A 13 -4.43 -8.90 9.61
N LEU A 14 -3.32 -8.29 9.16
CA LEU A 14 -2.09 -8.18 9.96
C LEU A 14 -2.31 -7.35 11.22
N LYS A 15 -3.06 -6.24 11.14
CA LYS A 15 -3.40 -5.42 12.32
C LYS A 15 -4.19 -6.23 13.35
N GLN A 16 -5.22 -6.94 12.92
CA GLN A 16 -6.01 -7.78 13.81
C GLN A 16 -5.16 -8.86 14.51
N LYS A 17 -4.23 -9.49 13.79
CA LYS A 17 -3.31 -10.46 14.39
C LYS A 17 -2.32 -9.84 15.37
N ILE A 18 -1.87 -8.61 15.09
CA ILE A 18 -1.01 -7.85 16.01
C ILE A 18 -1.76 -7.55 17.31
N ASP A 19 -3.02 -7.13 17.22
CA ASP A 19 -3.87 -6.90 18.39
C ASP A 19 -4.02 -8.19 19.19
N GLN A 20 -4.21 -9.33 18.53
CA GLN A 20 -4.28 -10.64 19.19
C GLN A 20 -2.96 -11.05 19.84
N CYS A 21 -1.81 -10.76 19.23
CA CYS A 21 -0.50 -10.98 19.87
C CYS A 21 -0.32 -10.13 21.14
N LEU A 22 -0.92 -8.94 21.22
CA LEU A 22 -0.90 -8.13 22.43
C LEU A 22 -1.74 -8.75 23.54
N ASP A 23 -2.91 -9.31 23.20
CA ASP A 23 -3.77 -10.03 24.14
C ASP A 23 -3.06 -11.29 24.69
N ASP A 24 -2.42 -12.05 23.81
CA ASP A 24 -1.71 -13.29 24.14
C ASP A 24 -0.31 -13.05 24.77
N ARG A 25 0.12 -11.78 24.87
CA ARG A 25 1.49 -11.36 25.28
C ARG A 25 2.61 -12.00 24.46
N ASP A 26 2.34 -12.36 23.22
CA ASP A 26 3.32 -12.91 22.29
C ASP A 26 4.17 -11.79 21.67
N ARG A 27 5.33 -11.58 22.29
CA ARG A 27 6.28 -10.55 21.86
C ARG A 27 6.96 -10.89 20.54
N GLU A 28 7.19 -12.17 20.25
CA GLU A 28 7.88 -12.60 19.04
C GLU A 28 6.96 -12.47 17.82
N GLY A 29 5.72 -12.97 17.94
CA GLY A 29 4.68 -12.78 16.92
C GLY A 29 4.38 -11.31 16.67
N PHE A 30 4.31 -10.49 17.72
CA PHE A 30 4.12 -9.05 17.58
C PHE A 30 5.23 -8.39 16.74
N ILE A 31 6.50 -8.71 17.00
CA ILE A 31 7.65 -8.15 16.27
C ILE A 31 7.61 -8.58 14.80
N GLN A 32 7.38 -9.86 14.54
CA GLN A 32 7.35 -10.42 13.19
C GLN A 32 6.19 -9.83 12.36
N LEU A 33 4.98 -9.80 12.92
CA LEU A 33 3.81 -9.25 12.25
C LEU A 33 3.92 -7.74 12.04
N SER A 34 4.51 -7.02 13.01
CA SER A 34 4.78 -5.58 12.87
C SER A 34 5.76 -5.27 11.74
N TYR A 35 6.78 -6.13 11.57
CA TYR A 35 7.70 -6.00 10.43
C TYR A 35 6.98 -6.24 9.10
N GLU A 36 6.19 -7.32 9.01
CA GLU A 36 5.42 -7.64 7.80
C GLU A 36 4.42 -6.52 7.45
N LEU A 37 3.78 -5.93 8.46
CA LEU A 37 2.87 -4.78 8.29
C LEU A 37 3.59 -3.58 7.67
N LYS A 38 4.79 -3.23 8.17
CA LYS A 38 5.60 -2.13 7.62
C LYS A 38 5.99 -2.37 6.17
N VAL A 39 6.35 -3.60 5.80
CA VAL A 39 6.67 -3.98 4.42
C VAL A 39 5.44 -3.81 3.53
N CYS A 40 4.27 -4.31 3.96
CA CYS A 40 3.03 -4.19 3.19
C CYS A 40 2.61 -2.72 3.01
N GLN A 41 2.75 -1.89 4.04
CA GLN A 41 2.45 -0.45 3.98
C GLN A 41 3.40 0.27 3.02
N ARG A 42 4.71 -0.01 3.07
CA ARG A 42 5.69 0.58 2.16
C ARG A 42 5.43 0.18 0.71
N TYR A 43 5.12 -1.10 0.48
CA TYR A 43 4.76 -1.58 -0.85
C TYR A 43 3.48 -0.93 -1.38
N LEU A 44 2.44 -0.77 -0.53
CA LEU A 44 1.22 -0.05 -0.90
C LEU A 44 1.52 1.41 -1.27
N GLY A 45 2.35 2.09 -0.48
CA GLY A 45 2.78 3.47 -0.75
C GLY A 45 3.51 3.61 -2.10
N THR A 46 4.43 2.70 -2.41
CA THR A 46 5.08 2.65 -3.73
C THR A 46 4.07 2.39 -4.86
N LEU A 47 3.12 1.47 -4.65
CA LEU A 47 2.06 1.17 -5.61
C LEU A 47 1.10 2.35 -5.85
N MET A 48 0.90 3.20 -4.84
CA MET A 48 0.09 4.42 -4.95
C MET A 48 0.88 5.53 -5.64
N ASN A 49 2.11 5.82 -5.21
CA ASN A 49 2.98 6.85 -5.81
C ASN A 49 3.31 6.60 -7.28
N ASN A 50 3.61 5.34 -7.66
CA ASN A 50 3.90 5.01 -9.07
C ASN A 50 2.69 5.26 -9.99
N ASN A 51 1.48 5.20 -9.43
CA ASN A 51 0.26 5.42 -10.19
C ASN A 51 -0.10 6.90 -10.28
N GLU A 52 0.27 7.72 -9.28
CA GLU A 52 0.15 9.18 -9.38
C GLU A 52 1.16 9.74 -10.40
N ASN A 53 2.41 9.27 -10.39
CA ASN A 53 3.40 9.66 -11.40
C ASN A 53 2.97 9.24 -12.82
N SER A 54 2.42 8.03 -12.98
CA SER A 54 1.88 7.59 -14.28
C SER A 54 0.64 8.40 -14.74
N LEU A 55 -0.19 8.88 -13.81
CA LEU A 55 -1.34 9.71 -14.14
C LEU A 55 -0.92 11.13 -14.50
N ILE A 56 0.02 11.72 -13.77
CA ILE A 56 0.59 13.04 -14.07
C ILE A 56 1.27 13.01 -15.45
N GLU A 57 2.11 12.01 -15.72
CA GLU A 57 2.79 11.85 -17.01
C GLU A 57 1.80 11.71 -18.18
N ARG A 58 0.68 10.99 -18.01
CA ARG A 58 -0.37 10.88 -19.04
C ARG A 58 -1.19 12.16 -19.22
N VAL A 59 -1.37 12.95 -18.17
CA VAL A 59 -2.05 14.25 -18.25
C VAL A 59 -1.16 15.28 -18.95
N GLU A 60 0.15 15.27 -18.67
CA GLU A 60 1.13 16.12 -19.35
C GLU A 60 1.25 15.76 -20.84
N GLN A 61 1.38 14.47 -21.18
CA GLN A 61 1.42 14.00 -22.57
C GLN A 61 0.13 14.28 -23.37
N ASN A 62 -1.01 14.49 -22.71
CA ASN A 62 -2.24 14.92 -23.38
C ASN A 62 -2.34 16.44 -23.50
N ARG A 63 -1.68 17.22 -22.64
CA ARG A 63 -1.68 18.69 -22.72
C ARG A 63 -1.05 19.19 -24.02
N ASP A 64 0.05 18.57 -24.46
CA ASP A 64 0.72 18.92 -25.73
C ASP A 64 -0.12 18.66 -26.99
N LYS A 65 -1.20 17.88 -26.89
CA LYS A 65 -2.11 17.60 -28.02
C LYS A 65 -3.27 18.60 -28.14
N PHE A 66 -3.57 19.35 -27.08
CA PHE A 66 -4.70 20.30 -27.07
C PHE A 66 -4.31 21.74 -27.42
N PHE A 67 -3.02 22.07 -27.54
CA PHE A 67 -2.55 23.43 -27.85
C PHE A 67 -2.04 23.64 -29.30
N HIS A 68 -2.37 22.73 -30.22
CA HIS A 68 -2.06 22.86 -31.65
C HIS A 68 -3.29 23.07 -32.56
N LEU A 69 -4.32 23.75 -32.06
CA LEU A 69 -5.46 24.23 -32.87
C LEU A 69 -5.56 25.75 -32.81
#